data_AF-A0A978S7H3-F1
#
_entry.id   AF-A0A978S7H3-F1
#
_cell.length_a   1.000
_cell.length_b   1.000
_cell.length_c   1.000
_cell.angle_alpha   90.00
_cell.angle_beta   90.00
_cell.angle_gamma   90.00
#
_symmetry.space_group_name_H-M   'P 1'
#
loop_
_entity.id
_entity.type
_entity.pdbx_description
1 polymer ?
#
loop_
_entity_poly.entity_id
_entity_poly.type
_entity_poly.pdbx_seq_one_letter_code
_entity_poly.pdbx_strand_id
1 'polypeptide(L)'
;MLQDTASIRYYQKLSDGLVELWNRGYRFDDLRMYLEGYMAALRQANAVETYLLNRLEEDAMRFLYDQSNFEMPEPQREADYY
;
A
#
# COMPACT_ATOMS: atom_id res chain seq x y z
N MET A 1 -1.58 11.35 8.57
CA MET A 1 -0.53 10.69 9.36
C MET A 1 -1.15 9.67 10.27
N LEU A 2 -0.92 8.40 9.96
CA LEU A 2 -1.17 7.27 10.86
C LEU A 2 -0.33 7.49 12.12
N GLN A 3 -0.97 7.58 13.28
CA GLN A 3 -0.28 7.79 14.57
C GLN A 3 -0.16 6.51 15.38
N ASP A 4 -0.91 5.47 15.01
CA ASP A 4 -0.92 4.19 15.70
C ASP A 4 0.09 3.19 15.11
N THR A 5 0.83 2.50 15.99
CA THR A 5 1.89 1.58 15.57
C THR A 5 1.35 0.32 14.90
N ALA A 6 0.14 -0.14 15.24
CA ALA A 6 -0.47 -1.28 14.56
C ALA A 6 -0.91 -0.88 13.14
N SER A 7 -1.54 0.29 12.98
CA SER A 7 -1.96 0.77 11.66
C SER A 7 -0.79 1.01 10.71
N ILE A 8 0.35 1.52 11.21
CA ILE A 8 1.58 1.65 10.40
C ILE A 8 2.05 0.29 9.89
N ARG A 9 2.05 -0.74 10.74
CA ARG A 9 2.49 -2.09 10.35
C ARG A 9 1.56 -2.75 9.33
N TYR A 10 0.24 -2.56 9.47
CA TYR A 10 -0.72 -3.05 8.48
C TYR A 10 -0.58 -2.32 7.15
N TYR A 11 -0.36 -1.01 7.20
CA TYR A 11 -0.11 -0.21 6.00
C TYR A 11 1.14 -0.66 5.25
N GLN A 12 2.27 -0.84 5.97
CA GLN A 12 3.52 -1.34 5.38
C GLN A 12 3.34 -2.72 4.73
N LYS A 13 2.70 -3.66 5.45
CA LYS A 13 2.42 -5.00 4.90
C LYS A 13 1.56 -4.95 3.65
N LEU A 14 0.57 -4.04 3.62
CA LEU A 14 -0.31 -3.86 2.47
C LEU A 14 0.46 -3.28 1.28
N SER A 15 1.25 -2.22 1.48
CA SER A 15 2.04 -1.62 0.40
C SER A 15 3.06 -2.60 -0.18
N ASP A 16 3.76 -3.36 0.68
CA ASP A 16 4.73 -4.36 0.23
C ASP A 16 4.06 -5.45 -0.61
N GLY A 17 2.89 -5.93 -0.18
CA GLY A 17 2.11 -6.91 -0.93
C GLY A 17 1.58 -6.37 -2.27
N LEU A 18 1.14 -5.11 -2.31
CA LEU A 18 0.70 -4.46 -3.54
C LEU A 18 1.85 -4.31 -4.55
N VAL A 19 3.04 -3.91 -4.09
CA VAL A 19 4.24 -3.81 -4.93
C VAL A 19 4.66 -5.19 -5.43
N GLU A 20 4.61 -6.22 -4.60
CA GLU A 20 4.90 -7.59 -5.01
C GLU A 20 3.93 -8.09 -6.09
N LEU A 21 2.63 -7.88 -5.91
CA LEU A 21 1.61 -8.25 -6.89
C LEU A 21 1.77 -7.44 -8.19
N TRP A 22 2.07 -6.15 -8.10
CA TRP A 22 2.38 -5.34 -9.27
C TRP A 22 3.58 -5.90 -10.05
N ASN A 23 4.69 -6.21 -9.36
CA ASN A 23 5.88 -6.79 -9.98
C ASN A 23 5.63 -8.17 -10.61
N ARG A 24 4.66 -8.92 -10.09
CA ARG A 24 4.20 -10.20 -10.67
C ARG A 24 3.31 -10.00 -11.91
N GLY A 25 2.95 -8.76 -12.26
CA GLY A 25 2.15 -8.41 -13.44
C GLY A 25 0.63 -8.44 -13.20
N TYR A 26 0.18 -8.43 -11.95
CA TYR A 26 -1.25 -8.29 -11.64
C TYR A 26 -1.76 -6.91 -12.07
N ARG A 27 -3.01 -6.86 -12.52
CA ARG A 27 -3.61 -5.61 -13.01
C ARG A 27 -4.16 -4.78 -11.85
N PHE A 28 -4.42 -3.52 -12.14
CA PHE A 28 -5.01 -2.58 -11.17
C PHE A 28 -6.28 -3.13 -10.52
N ASP A 29 -7.16 -3.78 -11.29
CA ASP A 29 -8.39 -4.38 -10.75
C ASP A 29 -8.12 -5.50 -9.73
N ASP A 30 -7.08 -6.33 -9.97
CA ASP A 30 -6.67 -7.39 -9.05
C ASP A 30 -6.11 -6.81 -7.74
N LEU A 31 -5.31 -5.74 -7.86
CA LEU A 31 -4.73 -5.03 -6.72
C LEU A 31 -5.81 -4.35 -5.88
N ARG A 32 -6.80 -3.76 -6.54
CA ARG A 32 -7.97 -3.19 -5.87
C ARG A 32 -8.74 -4.28 -5.12
N MET A 33 -8.99 -5.42 -5.76
CA MET A 33 -9.68 -6.55 -5.12
C MET A 33 -8.89 -7.08 -3.91
N TYR A 34 -7.56 -7.15 -4.01
CA TYR A 34 -6.69 -7.53 -2.90
C TYR A 34 -6.79 -6.54 -1.73
N LEU A 35 -6.75 -5.24 -2.01
CA LEU A 35 -6.92 -4.19 -1.00
C LEU A 35 -8.28 -4.29 -0.30
N GLU A 36 -9.37 -4.41 -1.06
CA GLU A 36 -10.73 -4.53 -0.51
C GLU A 36 -10.85 -5.78 0.39
N GLY A 37 -10.27 -6.91 -0.03
CA GLY A 37 -10.22 -8.14 0.77
C GLY A 37 -9.40 -8.00 2.05
N TYR A 38 -8.27 -7.30 1.99
CA TYR A 38 -7.43 -7.02 3.16
C TYR A 38 -8.16 -6.14 4.18
N MET A 39 -8.86 -5.10 3.73
CA MET A 39 -9.67 -4.22 4.59
C MET A 39 -10.83 -4.98 5.23
N ALA A 40 -11.52 -5.83 4.48
CA ALA A 40 -12.59 -6.67 4.99
C ALA A 40 -12.10 -7.62 6.10
N ALA A 41 -10.92 -8.25 5.89
CA ALA A 41 -10.31 -9.12 6.89
C ALA A 41 -9.93 -8.35 8.17
N LEU A 42 -9.33 -7.16 8.05
CA LEU A 42 -9.00 -6.32 9.20
C LEU A 42 -10.24 -5.88 9.98
N ARG A 43 -11.32 -5.53 9.26
CA ARG A 43 -12.62 -5.16 9.86
C ARG A 43 -13.22 -6.32 10.62
N GLN A 44 -13.21 -7.52 10.03
CA GLN A 44 -13.77 -8.71 10.66
C GLN A 44 -12.93 -9.20 11.84
N ALA A 45 -11.62 -9.00 11.81
CA ALA A 45 -10.72 -9.33 12.91
C ALA A 45 -10.84 -8.36 14.10
N ASN A 46 -11.53 -7.22 13.97
CA ASN A 46 -11.55 -6.14 14.96
C ASN A 46 -10.14 -5.74 15.42
N ALA A 47 -9.15 -5.89 14.53
CA ALA A 47 -7.74 -5.72 14.86
C ALA A 47 -7.34 -4.25 15.08
N VAL A 48 -8.17 -3.33 14.60
CA VAL A 48 -7.95 -1.88 14.56
C VAL A 48 -9.30 -1.18 14.73
N GLU A 49 -9.31 -0.04 15.41
CA GLU A 49 -10.51 0.78 15.54
C GLU A 49 -11.03 1.25 14.17
N THR A 50 -12.36 1.34 14.01
CA THR A 50 -13.01 1.70 12.74
C THR A 50 -12.48 3.02 12.16
N TYR A 51 -12.16 4.01 13.00
CA TYR A 51 -11.65 5.30 12.53
C TYR A 51 -10.25 5.16 11.90
N LEU A 52 -9.39 4.34 12.49
CA LEU A 52 -8.04 4.06 11.99
C LEU A 52 -8.11 3.22 10.72
N LEU A 53 -9.04 2.28 10.65
CA LEU A 53 -9.25 1.46 9.46
C LEU A 53 -9.70 2.30 8.27
N ASN A 54 -10.66 3.21 8.44
CA ASN A 54 -11.10 4.10 7.36
C ASN A 54 -9.95 5.00 6.87
N ARG A 55 -9.10 5.49 7.80
CA ARG A 55 -7.92 6.28 7.43
C ARG A 55 -6.88 5.45 6.67
N LEU A 56 -6.66 4.21 7.09
CA LEU A 56 -5.78 3.27 6.42
C LEU A 56 -6.28 2.95 5.00
N GLU A 57 -7.60 2.83 4.83
CA GLU A 57 -8.25 2.62 3.55
C GLU A 57 -8.03 3.80 2.59
N GLU A 58 -8.23 5.04 3.05
CA GLU A 58 -7.95 6.25 2.26
C GLU A 58 -6.49 6.34 1.82
N ASP A 59 -5.55 6.12 2.75
CA ASP A 59 -4.11 6.17 2.46
C ASP A 59 -3.71 5.05 1.48
N ALA A 60 -4.26 3.84 1.64
CA ALA A 60 -3.98 2.70 0.77
C ALA A 60 -4.58 2.87 -0.64
N MET A 61 -5.78 3.44 -0.74
CA MET A 61 -6.38 3.79 -2.02
C MET A 61 -5.52 4.83 -2.74
N ARG A 62 -5.08 5.87 -2.02
CA ARG A 62 -4.17 6.87 -2.59
C ARG A 62 -2.85 6.26 -3.07
N PHE A 63 -2.27 5.33 -2.32
CA PHE A 63 -1.08 4.58 -2.74
C PHE A 63 -1.32 3.79 -4.03
N LEU A 64 -2.45 3.09 -4.12
CA LEU A 64 -2.83 2.29 -5.28
C LEU A 64 -3.06 3.14 -6.54
N TYR A 65 -3.67 4.32 -6.42
CA TYR A 65 -3.94 5.21 -7.56
C TYR A 65 -2.70 5.95 -8.07
N ASP A 66 -1.67 6.11 -7.23
CA ASP A 66 -0.43 6.77 -7.62
C ASP A 66 0.53 5.75 -8.25
N GLN A 67 0.50 5.70 -9.59
CA GLN A 67 1.32 4.79 -10.40
C GLN A 67 2.83 4.96 -10.17
N SER A 68 3.26 6.14 -9.72
CA SER A 68 4.65 6.45 -9.39
C SER A 68 5.19 5.59 -8.24
N ASN A 69 4.31 5.09 -7.36
CA ASN A 69 4.70 4.19 -6.27
C ASN A 69 5.16 2.82 -6.77
N PHE A 70 4.78 2.46 -7.99
CA PHE A 70 5.09 1.17 -8.61
C PHE A 70 6.19 1.27 -9.67
N GLU A 71 6.54 2.49 -10.09
CA GLU A 71 7.70 2.71 -10.92
C GLU A 71 8.96 2.41 -10.11
N MET A 72 9.80 1.50 -10.62
CA MET A 72 11.13 1.33 -10.05
C MET A 72 11.86 2.67 -10.17
N PRO A 73 12.39 3.25 -9.08
CA PRO A 73 13.26 4.40 -9.21
C PRO A 73 14.42 3.98 -10.09
N GLU A 74 14.56 4.59 -11.27
CA GLU A 74 15.77 4.41 -12.05
C GLU A 74 16.93 4.78 -11.13
N PRO A 75 17.97 3.93 -11.01
CA PRO A 75 19.14 4.30 -10.25
C PRO A 75 19.64 5.61 -10.84
N GLN A 76 19.54 6.69 -10.06
CA GLN A 76 20.15 7.97 -10.41
C GLN A 76 21.61 7.66 -10.64
N ARG A 77 22.02 7.65 -11.91
CA ARG A 77 23.43 7.59 -12.29
C ARG A 77 24.08 8.74 -11.53
N GLU A 78 24.97 8.41 -10.59
CA GLU A 78 25.85 9.39 -9.98
C GLU A 78 26.44 10.20 -11.12
N ALA A 79 26.07 11.48 -11.21
CA ALA A 79 26.63 12.35 -12.22
C ALA A 79 28.12 12.43 -11.89
N ASP A 80 28.94 11.73 -12.66
CA ASP A 80 30.40 11.87 -12.63
C ASP A 80 30.72 13.34 -12.89
N TYR A 81 30.91 14.10 -11.82
CA TYR A 81 31.44 15.46 -11.87
C TYR A 81 32.92 15.34 -12.24
N TYR A 82 33.23 15.57 -13.52
CA TYR A 82 34.58 15.72 -14.05
C TYR A 82 35.01 17.20 -14.10
#